data_AF-A0ABC8T9L9-F1
#
_entry.id   AF-A0ABC8T9L9-F1
#
_cell.length_a   1.000
_cell.length_b   1.000
_cell.length_c   1.000
_cell.angle_alpha   90.00
_cell.angle_beta   90.00
_cell.angle_gamma   90.00
#
_symmetry.space_group_name_H-M   'P 1'
#
loop_
_entity.id
_entity.type
_entity.pdbx_description
1 polymer ?
#
loop_
_entity_poly.entity_id
_entity_poly.type
_entity_poly.pdbx_seq_one_letter_code
_entity_poly.pdbx_strand_id
1 'polypeptide(L)'
;ADYLEEIMREAYSHPAVGGIIVFAGWKPTNCNDTCLNNNNYDTLPKGCAKLCLHDNRFKNLPSGDVVDKLLQEWKTRNLKGATDKNGVFEDAISHGEYNVKVFNPVTAKSLSMQVKVINEKSEPLDVWISI
;
A
#
# COMPACT_ATOMS: atom_id res chain seq x y z
N ALA A 1 3.72 17.99 2.22
CA ALA A 1 2.88 16.78 2.26
C ALA A 1 2.32 16.52 0.87
N ASP A 2 1.73 17.54 0.25
CA ASP A 2 1.10 17.47 -1.07
C ASP A 2 1.99 16.85 -2.16
N TYR A 3 3.22 17.35 -2.34
CA TYR A 3 4.16 16.76 -3.30
C TYR A 3 4.48 15.29 -3.05
N LEU A 4 4.55 14.86 -1.78
CA LEU A 4 4.80 13.46 -1.45
C LEU A 4 3.63 12.60 -1.91
N GLU A 5 2.39 13.07 -1.70
CA GLU A 5 1.20 12.35 -2.16
C GLU A 5 1.16 12.24 -3.68
N GLU A 6 1.39 13.33 -4.41
CA GLU A 6 1.42 13.34 -5.88
C GLU A 6 2.48 12.37 -6.42
N ILE A 7 3.73 12.46 -5.93
CA ILE A 7 4.83 11.60 -6.37
C ILE A 7 4.51 10.12 -6.09
N MET A 8 3.98 9.82 -4.90
CA MET A 8 3.65 8.45 -4.53
C MET A 8 2.51 7.89 -5.37
N ARG A 9 1.48 8.69 -5.68
CA ARG A 9 0.37 8.28 -6.56
C ARG A 9 0.81 8.08 -8.00
N GLU A 10 1.65 8.97 -8.52
CA GLU A 10 2.24 8.83 -9.86
C GLU A 10 3.02 7.51 -9.96
N ALA A 11 3.93 7.26 -9.00
CA ALA A 11 4.70 6.03 -8.95
C ALA A 11 3.82 4.78 -8.84
N TYR A 12 2.77 4.82 -8.02
CA TYR A 12 1.83 3.71 -7.84
C TYR A 12 0.98 3.44 -9.10
N SER A 13 0.68 4.47 -9.89
CA SER A 13 -0.13 4.34 -11.11
C SER A 13 0.58 3.62 -12.26
N HIS A 14 1.91 3.51 -12.22
CA HIS A 14 2.70 3.04 -13.35
C HIS A 14 2.98 1.51 -13.25
N PRO A 15 2.51 0.68 -14.21
CA PRO A 15 2.57 -0.79 -14.10
C PRO A 15 4.00 -1.36 -14.08
N ALA A 16 4.98 -0.63 -14.59
CA ALA A 16 6.40 -1.02 -14.53
C ALA A 16 7.05 -0.80 -13.15
N VAL A 17 6.40 -0.10 -12.21
CA VAL A 17 6.93 0.14 -10.87
C VAL A 17 6.64 -1.07 -9.99
N GLY A 18 7.69 -1.85 -9.68
CA GLY A 18 7.58 -3.04 -8.81
C GLY A 18 7.56 -2.74 -7.31
N GLY A 19 7.85 -1.50 -6.91
CA GLY A 19 7.85 -1.08 -5.51
C GLY A 19 8.36 0.36 -5.33
N ILE A 20 7.99 0.98 -4.21
CA ILE A 20 8.37 2.34 -3.83
C ILE A 20 9.18 2.27 -2.53
N ILE A 21 10.39 2.81 -2.54
CA ILE A 21 11.24 2.93 -1.34
C ILE A 21 11.31 4.41 -0.97
N VAL A 22 10.82 4.76 0.22
CA VAL A 22 10.87 6.13 0.73
C VAL A 22 12.01 6.26 1.75
N PHE A 23 12.98 7.11 1.44
CA PHE A 23 14.05 7.43 2.38
C PHE A 23 13.62 8.55 3.33
N ALA A 24 12.98 8.16 4.44
CA ALA A 24 12.50 9.08 5.47
C ALA A 24 12.99 8.64 6.86
N GLY A 25 14.31 8.53 7.00
CA GLY A 25 14.93 8.10 8.25
C GLY A 25 14.69 9.09 9.39
N TRP A 26 14.39 8.56 10.57
CA TRP A 26 14.28 9.37 11.78
C TRP A 26 15.65 9.63 12.40
N LYS A 27 15.95 10.90 12.68
CA LYS A 27 17.04 11.33 13.55
C LYS A 27 16.57 12.50 14.41
N PRO A 28 16.73 12.45 15.75
CA PRO A 28 16.26 13.51 16.65
C PRO A 28 16.75 14.92 16.30
N THR A 29 17.97 15.00 15.78
CA THR A 29 18.64 16.25 15.40
C THR A 29 18.22 16.78 14.04
N ASN A 30 17.58 15.95 13.20
CA ASN A 30 17.37 16.21 11.78
C ASN A 30 15.89 16.40 11.40
N CYS A 31 14.98 15.96 12.27
CA CYS A 31 13.53 16.10 12.15
C CYS A 31 12.97 16.97 13.28
N ASN A 32 13.45 18.21 13.36
CA ASN A 32 12.95 19.23 14.29
C ASN A 32 12.36 20.43 13.54
N ASP A 33 11.68 21.33 14.27
CA ASP A 33 10.99 22.49 13.69
C ASP A 33 11.93 23.38 12.87
N THR A 34 13.17 23.55 13.31
CA THR A 34 14.18 24.31 12.58
C THR A 34 14.46 23.68 11.22
N CYS A 35 14.65 22.37 11.13
CA CYS A 35 14.91 21.66 9.88
C CYS A 35 13.73 21.71 8.90
N LEU A 36 12.50 21.63 9.42
CA LEU A 36 11.28 21.60 8.62
C LEU A 36 10.91 22.98 8.07
N ASN A 37 11.07 24.03 8.87
CA ASN A 37 10.55 25.36 8.56
C ASN A 37 11.63 26.36 8.09
N ASN A 38 12.92 26.09 8.32
CA ASN A 38 13.99 26.98 7.87
C ASN A 38 14.51 26.58 6.48
N ASN A 39 14.64 27.56 5.59
CA ASN A 39 15.17 27.40 4.24
C ASN A 39 16.57 28.02 4.07
N ASN A 40 17.13 28.64 5.11
CA ASN A 40 18.50 29.13 5.12
C ASN A 40 19.47 27.96 5.38
N TYR A 41 20.00 27.41 4.29
CA TYR A 41 20.91 26.27 4.31
C TYR A 41 22.22 26.53 5.08
N ASP A 42 22.66 27.78 5.20
CA ASP A 42 23.87 28.15 5.95
C ASP A 42 23.70 27.99 7.47
N THR A 43 22.45 27.99 7.94
CA THR A 43 22.10 27.91 9.38
C THR A 43 21.47 26.58 9.78
N LEU A 44 21.18 25.70 8.82
CA LEU A 44 20.57 24.42 9.08
C LEU A 44 21.57 23.47 9.76
N PRO A 45 21.19 22.78 10.85
CA PRO A 45 21.97 21.69 11.39
C PRO A 45 22.38 20.69 10.30
N LYS A 46 23.65 20.26 10.31
CA LYS A 46 24.13 19.24 9.39
C LYS A 46 23.30 17.97 9.53
N GLY A 47 22.68 17.55 8.43
CA GLY A 47 21.84 16.36 8.37
C GLY A 47 20.34 16.62 8.40
N CYS A 48 19.86 17.87 8.47
CA CYS A 48 18.42 18.17 8.38
C CYS A 48 17.76 17.44 7.21
N ALA A 49 16.71 16.67 7.51
CA ALA A 49 15.90 15.99 6.50
C ALA A 49 14.71 16.87 6.16
N LYS A 50 14.41 17.01 4.86
CA LYS A 50 13.18 17.69 4.40
C LYS A 50 11.97 16.75 4.34
N LEU A 51 12.18 15.44 4.50
CA LEU A 51 11.13 14.44 4.57
C LEU A 51 11.19 13.68 5.89
N CYS A 52 10.39 14.14 6.86
CA CYS A 52 10.22 13.51 8.17
C CYS A 52 8.79 12.97 8.28
N LEU A 53 8.62 11.69 8.57
CA LEU A 53 7.27 11.11 8.72
C LEU A 53 6.68 11.38 10.10
N HIS A 54 7.52 11.51 11.12
CA HIS A 54 7.09 11.71 12.50
C HIS A 54 8.05 12.62 13.29
N ASP A 55 7.56 13.16 14.40
CA ASP A 55 8.34 13.98 15.35
C ASP A 55 9.21 13.11 16.28
N ASN A 56 9.92 13.76 17.22
CA ASN A 56 10.78 13.11 18.22
C ASN A 56 10.03 12.26 19.26
N ARG A 57 8.71 12.33 19.30
CA ARG A 57 7.84 11.50 20.13
C ARG A 57 7.12 10.43 19.30
N PHE A 58 7.56 10.20 18.07
CA PHE A 58 6.92 9.28 17.12
C PHE A 58 5.45 9.64 16.84
N LYS A 59 5.09 10.91 16.98
CA LYS A 59 3.79 11.41 16.51
C LYS A 59 3.91 11.72 15.02
N ASN A 60 2.94 11.27 14.23
CA ASN A 60 2.90 11.54 12.79
C ASN A 60 2.96 13.04 12.49
N LEU A 61 3.75 13.38 11.48
CA LEU A 61 3.75 14.67 10.80
C LEU A 61 2.88 14.57 9.54
N PRO A 62 2.52 15.70 8.89
CA PRO A 62 1.66 15.67 7.71
C PRO A 62 2.15 14.75 6.57
N SER A 63 3.46 14.58 6.40
CA SER A 63 4.04 13.61 5.45
C SER A 63 3.83 12.15 5.87
N GLY A 64 3.90 11.85 7.16
CA GLY A 64 3.57 10.52 7.68
C GLY A 64 2.08 10.22 7.51
N ASP A 65 1.21 11.21 7.76
CA ASP A 65 -0.24 11.06 7.56
C ASP A 65 -0.59 10.73 6.10
N VAL A 66 0.14 11.33 5.14
CA VAL A 66 0.03 10.99 3.72
C VAL A 66 0.42 9.53 3.46
N VAL A 67 1.58 9.10 3.96
CA VAL A 67 2.06 7.71 3.76
C VAL A 67 1.05 6.72 4.36
N ASP A 68 0.59 6.95 5.59
CA ASP A 68 -0.37 6.08 6.27
C ASP A 68 -1.71 6.01 5.52
N LYS A 69 -2.21 7.15 5.03
CA LYS A 69 -3.41 7.20 4.21
C LYS A 69 -3.25 6.35 2.94
N LEU A 70 -2.16 6.54 2.19
CA LEU A 70 -1.91 5.80 0.95
C LEU A 70 -1.75 4.30 1.20
N LEU A 71 -1.04 3.91 2.26
CA LEU A 71 -0.94 2.49 2.66
C LEU A 71 -2.32 1.89 3.02
N GLN A 72 -3.21 2.68 3.63
CA GLN A 72 -4.58 2.23 3.92
C GLN A 72 -5.48 2.14 2.69
N GLU A 73 -5.22 2.95 1.66
CA GLU A 73 -5.88 2.92 0.35
C GLU A 73 -5.41 1.71 -0.48
N TRP A 74 -4.09 1.47 -0.53
CA TRP A 74 -3.47 0.49 -1.43
C TRP A 74 -3.37 -0.93 -0.86
N LYS A 75 -3.60 -1.11 0.45
CA LYS A 75 -3.62 -2.44 1.03
C LYS A 75 -4.79 -3.25 0.46
N THR A 76 -4.51 -4.48 0.06
CA THR A 76 -5.56 -5.46 -0.18
C THR A 76 -6.27 -5.75 1.13
N ARG A 77 -7.57 -5.46 1.21
CA ARG A 77 -8.40 -5.75 2.38
C ARG A 77 -8.97 -7.17 2.26
N ASN A 78 -9.65 -7.64 3.31
CA ASN A 78 -10.43 -8.88 3.23
C ASN A 78 -11.57 -8.69 2.21
N LEU A 79 -11.30 -9.05 0.96
CA LEU A 79 -12.27 -8.98 -0.11
C LEU A 79 -13.36 -10.03 0.10
N LYS A 80 -14.60 -9.60 -0.09
CA LYS A 80 -15.78 -10.46 -0.09
C LYS A 80 -16.67 -10.00 -1.23
N GLY A 81 -17.11 -10.95 -2.04
CA GLY A 81 -18.03 -10.68 -3.13
C GLY A 81 -18.79 -11.92 -3.53
N ALA A 82 -19.70 -11.74 -4.48
CA ALA A 82 -20.41 -12.80 -5.15
C ALA A 82 -19.99 -12.83 -6.62
N THR A 83 -19.99 -14.01 -7.21
CA THR A 83 -19.81 -14.17 -8.64
C THR A 83 -20.97 -13.54 -9.41
N ASP A 84 -20.70 -13.05 -10.61
CA ASP A 84 -21.72 -12.58 -11.53
C ASP A 84 -22.57 -13.75 -12.11
N LYS A 85 -23.45 -13.43 -13.05
CA LYS A 85 -24.30 -14.42 -13.74
C LYS A 85 -23.52 -15.47 -14.54
N ASN A 86 -22.24 -15.24 -14.83
CA ASN A 86 -21.36 -16.15 -15.55
C ASN A 86 -20.45 -16.95 -14.59
N GLY A 87 -20.55 -16.73 -13.27
CA GLY A 87 -19.70 -17.39 -12.29
C GLY A 87 -18.35 -16.70 -12.06
N VAL A 88 -18.18 -15.45 -12.50
CA VAL A 88 -16.92 -14.71 -12.43
C VAL A 88 -16.92 -13.69 -11.29
N PHE A 89 -15.82 -13.62 -10.54
CA PHE A 89 -15.54 -12.56 -9.57
C PHE A 89 -14.14 -11.98 -9.87
N GLU A 90 -14.07 -10.67 -10.08
CA GLU A 90 -12.83 -9.95 -10.44
C GLU A 90 -12.57 -8.82 -9.44
N ASP A 91 -11.32 -8.70 -9.00
CA ASP A 91 -10.87 -7.61 -8.14
C ASP A 91 -9.37 -7.35 -8.33
N ALA A 92 -8.92 -6.13 -8.03
CA ALA A 92 -7.51 -5.75 -8.09
C ALA A 92 -6.85 -5.94 -6.72
N ILE A 93 -5.88 -6.85 -6.64
CA ILE A 93 -5.14 -7.15 -5.40
C ILE A 93 -3.65 -6.97 -5.57
N SER A 94 -2.97 -6.65 -4.47
CA SER A 94 -1.52 -6.51 -4.38
C SER A 94 -0.84 -7.87 -4.51
N HIS A 95 0.44 -7.89 -4.85
CA HIS A 95 1.23 -9.13 -4.78
C HIS A 95 1.26 -9.69 -3.36
N GLY A 96 1.19 -11.01 -3.23
CA GLY A 96 1.16 -11.67 -1.93
C GLY A 96 0.63 -13.09 -1.97
N GLU A 97 0.52 -13.67 -0.80
CA GLU A 97 -0.08 -14.99 -0.58
C GLU A 97 -1.45 -14.84 0.07
N TYR A 98 -2.47 -15.42 -0.56
CA TYR A 98 -3.86 -15.25 -0.20
C TYR A 98 -4.52 -16.60 0.07
N ASN A 99 -5.36 -16.64 1.10
CA ASN A 99 -6.28 -17.75 1.34
C ASN A 99 -7.65 -17.39 0.76
N VAL A 100 -7.98 -17.97 -0.39
CA VAL A 100 -9.27 -17.78 -1.06
C VAL A 100 -10.26 -18.80 -0.50
N LYS A 101 -11.42 -18.33 -0.05
CA LYS A 101 -12.54 -19.16 0.39
C LYS A 101 -13.73 -18.96 -0.52
N VAL A 102 -14.22 -20.04 -1.10
CA VAL A 102 -15.40 -20.01 -1.98
C VAL A 102 -16.53 -20.77 -1.32
N PHE A 103 -17.72 -20.18 -1.29
CA PHE A 103 -18.92 -20.75 -0.69
C PHE A 103 -20.02 -20.89 -1.74
N ASN A 104 -20.57 -22.09 -1.87
CA ASN A 104 -21.73 -22.34 -2.73
C ASN A 104 -23.02 -22.27 -1.90
N PRO A 105 -23.89 -21.27 -2.10
CA PRO A 105 -25.11 -21.11 -1.32
C PRO A 105 -26.16 -22.20 -1.60
N VAL A 106 -26.10 -22.88 -2.74
CA VAL A 106 -27.06 -23.93 -3.13
C VAL A 106 -26.76 -25.25 -2.43
N THR A 107 -25.48 -25.64 -2.35
CA THR A 107 -25.07 -26.90 -1.70
C THR A 107 -24.57 -26.74 -0.28
N ALA A 108 -24.43 -25.50 0.20
CA ALA A 108 -23.82 -25.14 1.47
C ALA A 108 -22.38 -25.67 1.66
N LYS A 109 -21.70 -26.02 0.57
CA LYS A 109 -20.29 -26.46 0.58
C LYS A 109 -19.35 -25.26 0.49
N SER A 110 -18.18 -25.37 1.11
CA SER A 110 -17.09 -24.39 0.98
C SER A 110 -15.78 -25.04 0.58
N LEU A 111 -15.01 -24.34 -0.25
CA LEU A 111 -13.64 -24.70 -0.63
C LEU A 111 -12.68 -23.63 -0.13
N SER A 112 -11.47 -24.01 0.25
CA SER A 112 -10.38 -23.08 0.58
C SER A 112 -9.14 -23.44 -0.21
N MET A 113 -8.42 -22.45 -0.71
CA MET A 113 -7.17 -22.63 -1.45
C MET A 113 -6.19 -21.49 -1.17
N GLN A 114 -4.90 -21.78 -1.33
CA GLN A 114 -3.84 -20.79 -1.28
C GLN A 114 -3.45 -20.37 -2.69
N VAL A 115 -3.38 -19.07 -2.90
CA VAL A 115 -3.06 -18.46 -4.18
C VAL A 115 -1.94 -17.46 -3.96
N LYS A 116 -0.91 -17.54 -4.80
CA LYS A 116 0.18 -16.60 -4.80
C LYS A 116 0.06 -15.68 -6.00
N VAL A 117 -0.09 -14.39 -5.75
CA VAL A 117 -0.18 -13.36 -6.80
C VAL A 117 1.18 -12.73 -7.00
N ILE A 118 1.72 -12.88 -8.20
CA ILE A 118 3.04 -12.37 -8.63
C ILE A 118 2.92 -11.68 -9.99
N ASN A 119 3.94 -10.90 -10.36
CA ASN A 119 3.97 -10.11 -11.60
C ASN A 119 4.33 -10.93 -12.86
N GLU A 120 3.80 -12.15 -12.99
CA GLU A 120 4.09 -13.01 -14.14
C GLU A 120 2.84 -13.29 -14.95
N LYS A 121 2.38 -12.26 -15.68
CA LYS A 121 1.16 -12.24 -16.50
C LYS A 121 -0.11 -12.47 -15.65
N SER A 122 -1.09 -11.60 -15.84
CA SER A 122 -2.40 -11.75 -15.19
C SER A 122 -3.10 -13.00 -15.74
N GLU A 123 -2.83 -14.16 -15.17
CA GLU A 123 -3.57 -15.39 -15.47
C GLU A 123 -4.81 -15.45 -14.56
N PRO A 124 -6.02 -15.63 -15.13
CA PRO A 124 -7.21 -15.83 -14.32
C PRO A 124 -7.06 -17.08 -13.44
N LEU A 125 -7.41 -16.96 -12.16
CA LEU A 125 -7.51 -18.12 -11.28
C LEU A 125 -8.85 -18.81 -11.52
N ASP A 126 -8.84 -19.87 -12.31
CA ASP A 126 -10.03 -20.71 -12.50
C ASP A 126 -10.22 -21.65 -11.30
N VAL A 127 -11.31 -21.45 -10.57
CA VAL A 127 -11.70 -22.31 -9.44
C VAL A 127 -12.87 -23.22 -9.84
N TRP A 128 -12.58 -24.50 -10.03
CA TRP A 128 -13.61 -25.50 -10.30
C TRP A 128 -14.20 -26.04 -9.00
N ILE A 129 -15.48 -25.77 -8.77
CA ILE A 129 -16.23 -26.38 -7.68
C ILE A 129 -17.03 -27.53 -8.27
N SER A 130 -16.55 -28.76 -8.09
CA SER A 130 -17.33 -29.96 -8.39
C SER A 130 -18.48 -30.07 -7.39
N ILE A 131 -19.71 -29.99 -7.90
CA ILE A 131 -20.95 -30.00 -7.12
C ILE A 131 -21.37 -31.44 -6.83
#